data_AF-A0A1B8Y6P7-F1
#
_entry.id   AF-A0A1B8Y6P7-F1
#
_cell.length_a   1.000
_cell.length_b   1.000
_cell.length_c   1.000
_cell.angle_alpha   90.00
_cell.angle_beta   90.00
_cell.angle_gamma   90.00
#
_symmetry.space_group_name_H-M   'P 1'
#
loop_
_entity.id
_entity.type
_entity.pdbx_description
1 polymer ?
#
loop_
_entity_poly.entity_id
_entity_poly.type
_entity_poly.pdbx_seq_one_letter_code
_entity_poly.pdbx_strand_id
1 'polypeptide(L)'
;MARRTDTHWEDEALDDVPDLSDDDGMGDDAAWEDEEGIAEPDVRCLFCERLSLSAEETFSHCKSHHQFNIGSFMRKHGLDFYGYIKLINFVRATGGAAESLSHVTAPLPWDNDQYMIPVVKDDPLLQFDVEDLEDCANESPSAGEPSMFERCRLAESRAQAAETNLSLALEDLHKMRQLAQDFVMNADVRHSPSSAGAIADLDEDGVYFSSYGHFGIHEEMLKDTVRTESYRDFMYQNPHIFKDKTVLDVGCGTGILSMFAAKAGAKKVIGVDQSDIIYQAMDIVRLNGLEDTVSLVKGRVEDVDLPVEKVDIIISEWMGYFLLFESMLDSVICARDKYLNEDGA
;
A
#
# COMPACT_ATOMS: atom_id res chain seq x y z
N MET A 1 40.67 56.53 11.18
CA MET A 1 40.85 57.23 12.48
C MET A 1 39.76 58.28 12.55
N ALA A 2 38.70 58.02 13.34
CA ALA A 2 38.52 58.56 14.69
C ALA A 2 37.90 59.96 14.66
N ARG A 3 36.91 60.36 15.46
CA ARG A 3 36.14 59.75 16.55
C ARG A 3 35.03 60.76 16.91
N ARG A 4 33.89 60.24 17.38
CA ARG A 4 33.05 60.64 18.54
C ARG A 4 32.78 62.13 18.85
N THR A 5 31.52 62.39 19.20
CA THR A 5 31.03 62.80 20.55
C THR A 5 29.48 62.82 20.48
N ASP A 6 28.77 61.96 21.23
CA ASP A 6 28.19 62.16 22.59
C ASP A 6 26.92 63.05 22.54
N THR A 7 25.76 62.79 23.18
CA THR A 7 25.37 61.98 24.36
C THR A 7 23.83 62.03 24.57
N HIS A 8 23.29 61.03 25.32
CA HIS A 8 22.00 60.94 26.08
C HIS A 8 20.65 60.99 25.34
N TRP A 9 19.72 60.01 25.39
CA TRP A 9 19.19 59.06 26.42
C TRP A 9 18.31 59.69 27.51
N GLU A 10 16.99 59.57 27.33
CA GLU A 10 15.90 59.45 28.35
C GLU A 10 14.95 58.39 27.73
N ASP A 11 14.92 57.14 28.18
CA ASP A 11 14.21 56.55 29.34
C ASP A 11 12.67 56.62 29.24
N GLU A 12 12.05 55.51 28.81
CA GLU A 12 10.83 55.00 29.45
C GLU A 12 10.87 53.46 29.49
N ALA A 13 10.36 52.93 30.60
CA ALA A 13 10.79 51.70 31.25
C ALA A 13 10.05 50.42 30.80
N LEU A 14 10.78 49.32 30.95
CA LEU A 14 10.32 47.94 31.06
C LEU A 14 9.79 47.70 32.49
N ASP A 15 8.81 46.78 32.59
CA ASP A 15 8.32 45.97 33.73
C ASP A 15 6.77 45.90 33.56
N ASP A 16 6.10 44.75 33.46
CA ASP A 16 6.13 43.59 34.32
C ASP A 16 5.88 42.28 33.54
N VAL A 17 6.73 41.30 33.78
CA VAL A 17 6.53 39.88 33.45
C VAL A 17 6.00 39.19 34.70
N PRO A 18 4.82 38.54 34.69
CA PRO A 18 4.50 37.55 35.70
C PRO A 18 5.05 36.19 35.24
N ASP A 19 6.15 35.79 35.86
CA ASP A 19 6.48 34.39 36.13
C ASP A 19 5.40 33.82 37.06
N LEU A 20 4.85 32.64 36.76
CA LEU A 20 4.66 31.54 37.71
C LEU A 20 3.92 30.34 37.09
N SER A 21 4.52 29.19 37.39
CA SER A 21 3.98 27.84 37.53
C SER A 21 3.66 27.02 36.28
N ASP A 22 4.58 26.09 36.02
CA ASP A 22 4.34 24.70 35.61
C ASP A 22 2.93 24.21 35.95
N ASP A 23 2.14 23.92 34.90
CA ASP A 23 0.99 23.03 34.97
C ASP A 23 1.07 22.14 33.73
N ASP A 24 1.44 20.88 33.97
CA ASP A 24 1.54 19.80 33.00
C ASP A 24 0.13 19.46 32.50
N GLY A 25 -0.37 20.27 31.57
CA GLY A 25 -1.58 20.03 30.81
C GLY A 25 -1.33 19.01 29.71
N MET A 26 -1.32 17.73 30.10
CA MET A 26 -1.50 16.58 29.20
C MET A 26 -2.65 16.87 28.23
N GLY A 27 -2.29 17.10 26.96
CA GLY A 27 -3.18 17.46 25.89
C GLY A 27 -3.03 16.49 24.74
N ASP A 28 -3.75 15.37 24.86
CA ASP A 28 -4.14 14.40 23.84
C ASP A 28 -3.13 14.21 22.70
N ASP A 29 -2.00 13.61 23.05
CA ASP A 29 -1.56 12.43 22.36
C ASP A 29 -2.78 11.53 22.14
N ALA A 30 -3.33 11.56 20.92
CA ALA A 30 -4.09 10.46 20.37
C ALA A 30 -3.13 9.27 20.26
N ALA A 31 -2.77 8.72 21.43
CA ALA A 31 -2.57 7.32 21.61
C ALA A 31 -3.73 6.69 20.88
N TRP A 32 -3.40 5.95 19.83
CA TRP A 32 -4.25 4.92 19.31
C TRP A 32 -4.71 4.14 20.54
N GLU A 33 -5.88 4.47 21.06
CA GLU A 33 -6.60 3.58 21.93
C GLU A 33 -6.72 2.35 21.06
N ASP A 34 -5.91 1.35 21.39
CA ASP A 34 -6.15 -0.02 21.02
C ASP A 34 -7.58 -0.27 21.48
N GLU A 35 -8.54 0.02 20.59
CA GLU A 35 -9.89 -0.44 20.69
C GLU A 35 -9.76 -1.95 20.43
N GLU A 36 -9.23 -2.66 21.42
CA GLU A 36 -9.42 -4.09 21.67
C GLU A 36 -10.91 -4.31 21.99
N GLY A 37 -11.79 -3.80 21.15
CA GLY A 37 -12.99 -4.48 20.76
C GLY A 37 -12.65 -5.25 19.50
N ILE A 38 -11.96 -6.39 19.64
CA ILE A 38 -12.06 -7.44 18.63
C ILE A 38 -13.56 -7.76 18.57
N ALA A 39 -14.29 -7.10 17.67
CA ALA A 39 -15.58 -7.58 17.24
C ALA A 39 -15.24 -8.90 16.54
N GLU A 40 -15.27 -10.00 17.31
CA GLU A 40 -15.08 -11.33 16.78
C GLU A 40 -15.98 -11.44 15.54
N PRO A 41 -15.44 -11.72 14.35
CA PRO A 41 -16.20 -11.60 13.12
C PRO A 41 -17.37 -12.58 13.19
N ASP A 42 -18.58 -12.06 13.16
CA ASP A 42 -19.80 -12.88 13.11
C ASP A 42 -19.88 -13.57 11.74
N VAL A 43 -19.28 -14.77 11.65
CA VAL A 43 -19.26 -15.54 10.41
C VAL A 43 -20.57 -16.31 10.27
N ARG A 44 -21.39 -15.89 9.30
CA ARG A 44 -22.69 -16.53 9.04
C ARG A 44 -22.53 -17.86 8.32
N CYS A 45 -23.22 -18.89 8.81
CA CYS A 45 -23.34 -20.19 8.15
C CYS A 45 -23.86 -20.07 6.71
N LEU A 46 -23.39 -20.96 5.82
CA LEU A 46 -23.84 -21.04 4.42
C LEU A 46 -25.32 -21.39 4.27
N PHE A 47 -25.87 -22.19 5.19
CA PHE A 47 -27.19 -22.81 5.03
C PHE A 47 -28.23 -22.39 6.07
N CYS A 48 -27.83 -21.61 7.08
CA CYS A 48 -28.74 -21.13 8.12
C CYS A 48 -28.31 -19.77 8.69
N GLU A 49 -29.04 -19.29 9.69
CA GLU A 49 -28.80 -17.98 10.33
C GLU A 49 -27.82 -18.04 11.50
N ARG A 50 -27.18 -19.20 11.74
CA ARG A 50 -26.20 -19.33 12.81
C ARG A 50 -24.94 -18.52 12.49
N LEU A 51 -24.48 -17.77 13.48
CA LEU A 51 -23.21 -17.04 13.50
C LEU A 51 -22.18 -17.86 14.31
N SER A 52 -20.93 -17.83 13.86
CA SER A 52 -19.77 -18.43 14.54
C SER A 52 -18.64 -17.41 14.63
N LEU A 53 -17.64 -17.68 15.46
CA LEU A 53 -16.53 -16.75 15.67
C LEU A 53 -15.45 -16.85 14.59
N SER A 54 -15.50 -17.90 13.77
CA SER A 54 -14.55 -18.13 12.68
C SER A 54 -15.15 -18.90 11.48
N ALA A 55 -14.42 -18.90 10.37
CA ALA A 55 -14.77 -19.67 9.18
C ALA A 55 -14.68 -21.19 9.44
N GLU A 56 -13.67 -21.65 10.18
CA GLU A 56 -13.44 -23.05 10.54
C GLU A 56 -14.56 -23.60 11.43
N GLU A 57 -15.01 -22.82 12.41
CA GLU A 57 -16.19 -23.17 13.21
C GLU A 57 -17.45 -23.25 12.35
N THR A 58 -17.58 -22.31 11.41
CA THR A 58 -18.70 -22.28 10.46
C THR A 58 -18.69 -23.52 9.56
N PHE A 59 -17.53 -23.95 9.04
CA PHE A 59 -17.42 -25.18 8.25
C PHE A 59 -17.66 -26.44 9.09
N SER A 60 -17.23 -26.46 10.35
CA SER A 60 -17.53 -27.52 11.31
C SER A 60 -19.04 -27.63 11.58
N HIS A 61 -19.73 -26.49 11.66
CA HIS A 61 -21.18 -26.45 11.75
C HIS A 61 -21.87 -26.94 10.47
N CYS A 62 -21.42 -26.51 9.29
CA CYS A 62 -21.90 -27.03 8.01
C CYS A 62 -21.76 -28.56 7.92
N LYS A 63 -20.64 -29.11 8.40
CA LYS A 63 -20.39 -30.56 8.41
C LYS A 63 -21.30 -31.31 9.36
N SER A 64 -21.50 -30.81 10.59
CA SER A 64 -22.26 -31.51 11.63
C SER A 64 -23.77 -31.37 11.49
N HIS A 65 -24.26 -30.18 11.16
CA HIS A 65 -25.70 -29.87 11.14
C HIS A 65 -26.30 -29.97 9.73
N HIS A 66 -25.53 -29.62 8.70
CA HIS A 66 -25.99 -29.63 7.30
C HIS A 66 -25.42 -30.79 6.48
N GLN A 67 -24.64 -31.68 7.12
CA GLN A 67 -23.96 -32.80 6.47
C GLN A 67 -23.14 -32.41 5.23
N PHE A 68 -22.70 -31.14 5.18
CA PHE A 68 -21.97 -30.58 4.05
C PHE A 68 -20.53 -30.30 4.46
N ASN A 69 -19.61 -31.06 3.88
CA ASN A 69 -18.17 -30.85 4.06
C ASN A 69 -17.61 -30.12 2.84
N ILE A 70 -17.27 -28.84 3.02
CA ILE A 70 -16.77 -27.96 1.96
C ILE A 70 -15.48 -28.50 1.32
N GLY A 71 -14.50 -28.95 2.11
CA GLY A 71 -13.23 -29.47 1.57
C GLY A 71 -13.41 -30.75 0.75
N SER A 72 -14.26 -31.68 1.21
CA SER A 72 -14.61 -32.87 0.42
C SER A 72 -15.39 -32.52 -0.85
N PHE A 73 -16.24 -31.49 -0.80
CA PHE A 73 -17.00 -31.02 -1.95
C PHE A 73 -16.09 -30.40 -3.01
N MET A 74 -15.16 -29.54 -2.59
CA MET A 74 -14.16 -28.92 -3.46
C MET A 74 -13.32 -29.97 -4.19
N ARG A 75 -12.80 -30.99 -3.47
CA ARG A 75 -12.05 -32.09 -4.09
C ARG A 75 -12.88 -32.90 -5.08
N LYS A 76 -14.13 -33.22 -4.73
CA LYS A 76 -15.02 -33.99 -5.60
C LYS A 76 -15.28 -33.28 -6.92
N HIS A 77 -15.34 -31.96 -6.91
CA HIS A 77 -15.67 -31.14 -8.07
C HIS A 77 -14.45 -30.42 -8.69
N GLY A 78 -13.25 -30.59 -8.14
CA GLY A 78 -12.02 -29.97 -8.64
C GLY A 78 -12.06 -28.44 -8.61
N LEU A 79 -12.64 -27.85 -7.56
CA LEU A 79 -12.77 -26.40 -7.44
C LEU A 79 -11.43 -25.78 -7.01
N ASP A 80 -10.97 -24.78 -7.77
CA ASP A 80 -9.90 -23.88 -7.38
C ASP A 80 -10.43 -22.74 -6.49
N PHE A 81 -9.56 -21.80 -6.10
CA PHE A 81 -9.92 -20.62 -5.31
C PHE A 81 -11.11 -19.85 -5.92
N TYR A 82 -11.13 -19.67 -7.24
CA TYR A 82 -12.23 -18.97 -7.92
C TYR A 82 -13.52 -19.79 -7.93
N GLY A 83 -13.42 -21.11 -8.12
CA GLY A 83 -14.54 -22.04 -8.01
C GLY A 83 -15.15 -22.06 -6.61
N TYR A 84 -14.33 -21.92 -5.57
CA TYR A 84 -14.76 -21.75 -4.19
C TYR A 84 -15.55 -20.45 -3.99
N ILE A 85 -15.01 -19.30 -4.41
CA ILE A 85 -15.70 -18.00 -4.33
C ILE A 85 -17.07 -18.07 -5.04
N LYS A 86 -17.10 -18.58 -6.27
CA LYS A 86 -18.33 -18.73 -7.06
C LYS A 86 -19.36 -19.61 -6.34
N LEU A 87 -18.92 -20.70 -5.70
CA LEU A 87 -19.80 -21.58 -4.91
C LEU A 87 -20.39 -20.84 -3.71
N ILE A 88 -19.57 -20.13 -2.91
CA ILE A 88 -20.05 -19.39 -1.74
C ILE A 88 -21.10 -18.35 -2.17
N ASN A 89 -20.78 -17.54 -3.18
CA ASN A 89 -21.71 -16.54 -3.71
C ASN A 89 -22.99 -17.16 -4.29
N PHE A 90 -22.89 -18.31 -4.95
CA PHE A 90 -24.08 -19.04 -5.42
C PHE A 90 -24.99 -19.47 -4.28
N VAL A 91 -24.43 -20.03 -3.20
CA VAL A 91 -25.22 -20.43 -2.03
C VAL A 91 -25.85 -19.21 -1.36
N ARG A 92 -25.11 -18.11 -1.22
CA ARG A 92 -25.65 -16.85 -0.69
C ARG A 92 -26.78 -16.27 -1.55
N ALA A 93 -26.66 -16.32 -2.88
CA ALA A 93 -27.68 -15.81 -3.80
C ALA A 93 -28.96 -16.66 -3.82
N THR A 94 -28.82 -17.98 -3.71
CA THR A 94 -29.94 -18.92 -3.86
C THR A 94 -30.57 -19.32 -2.52
N GLY A 95 -29.90 -19.08 -1.39
CA GLY A 95 -30.29 -19.60 -0.08
C GLY A 95 -30.34 -21.14 -0.05
N GLY A 96 -29.66 -21.80 -1.00
CA GLY A 96 -29.85 -23.20 -1.32
C GLY A 96 -29.56 -24.13 -0.14
N ALA A 97 -30.38 -25.16 0.04
CA ALA A 97 -30.15 -26.16 1.09
C ALA A 97 -28.96 -27.07 0.71
N ALA A 98 -28.19 -27.51 1.71
CA ALA A 98 -27.05 -28.43 1.51
C ALA A 98 -27.40 -29.70 0.70
N GLU A 99 -28.63 -30.21 0.86
CA GLU A 99 -29.15 -31.36 0.11
C GLU A 99 -29.19 -31.12 -1.40
N SER A 100 -29.43 -29.87 -1.84
CA SER A 100 -29.48 -29.53 -3.27
C SER A 100 -28.10 -29.54 -3.92
N LEU A 101 -27.04 -29.29 -3.15
CA LEU A 101 -25.66 -29.27 -3.63
C LEU A 101 -25.04 -30.67 -3.73
N SER A 102 -25.46 -31.61 -2.86
CA SER A 102 -24.88 -32.96 -2.80
C SER A 102 -25.11 -33.78 -4.09
N HIS A 103 -26.17 -33.45 -4.81
CA HIS A 103 -26.59 -34.10 -6.06
C HIS A 103 -26.12 -33.38 -7.33
N VAL A 104 -25.40 -32.27 -7.23
CA VAL A 104 -24.94 -31.51 -8.40
C VAL A 104 -23.90 -32.33 -9.17
N THR A 105 -24.08 -32.40 -10.49
CA THR A 105 -23.11 -32.96 -11.44
C THR A 105 -22.77 -31.90 -12.47
N ALA A 106 -21.59 -31.99 -13.09
CA ALA A 106 -21.18 -31.04 -14.13
C ALA A 106 -22.21 -30.98 -15.29
N PRO A 107 -22.45 -29.80 -15.90
CA PRO A 107 -21.84 -28.49 -15.60
C PRO A 107 -22.33 -27.88 -14.29
N LEU A 108 -21.44 -27.18 -13.58
CA LEU A 108 -21.76 -26.61 -12.27
C LEU A 108 -22.70 -25.40 -12.44
N PRO A 109 -23.78 -25.29 -11.64
CA PRO A 109 -24.75 -24.18 -11.74
C PRO A 109 -24.17 -22.78 -11.53
N TRP A 110 -23.01 -22.69 -10.88
CA TRP A 110 -22.32 -21.43 -10.56
C TRP A 110 -21.12 -21.14 -11.45
N ASP A 111 -20.96 -21.87 -12.56
CA ASP A 111 -19.91 -21.62 -13.55
C ASP A 111 -20.27 -20.42 -14.47
N ASN A 112 -20.55 -19.28 -13.86
CA ASN A 112 -20.85 -18.01 -14.52
C ASN A 112 -20.20 -16.88 -13.72
N ASP A 113 -19.66 -15.89 -14.43
CA ASP A 113 -18.92 -14.76 -13.84
C ASP A 113 -19.79 -13.84 -12.98
N GLN A 114 -21.13 -13.92 -13.09
CA GLN A 114 -22.02 -13.23 -12.15
C GLN A 114 -21.77 -13.60 -10.68
N TYR A 115 -21.20 -14.79 -10.40
CA TYR A 115 -20.87 -15.25 -9.04
C TYR A 115 -19.46 -14.87 -8.60
N MET A 116 -18.71 -14.10 -9.41
CA MET A 116 -17.47 -13.45 -8.99
C MET A 116 -17.73 -12.19 -8.14
N ILE A 117 -18.97 -11.73 -8.09
CA ILE A 117 -19.36 -10.55 -7.33
C ILE A 117 -19.88 -11.00 -5.96
N PRO A 118 -19.30 -10.50 -4.84
CA PRO A 118 -19.79 -10.81 -3.50
C PRO A 118 -21.26 -10.48 -3.35
N VAL A 119 -22.07 -11.47 -2.95
CA VAL A 119 -23.49 -11.27 -2.65
C VAL A 119 -23.66 -10.60 -1.29
N VAL A 120 -22.78 -10.95 -0.34
CA VAL A 120 -22.66 -10.33 0.96
C VAL A 120 -21.37 -9.51 0.96
N LYS A 121 -21.48 -8.22 1.27
CA LYS A 121 -20.32 -7.34 1.38
C LYS A 121 -19.47 -7.81 2.57
N ASP A 122 -18.15 -7.87 2.36
CA ASP A 122 -17.18 -8.25 3.39
C ASP A 122 -17.44 -9.64 4.02
N ASP A 123 -17.97 -10.61 3.24
CA ASP A 123 -18.25 -11.98 3.74
C ASP A 123 -16.93 -12.66 4.21
N PRO A 124 -16.80 -13.00 5.51
CA PRO A 124 -15.57 -13.60 6.03
C PRO A 124 -15.23 -14.95 5.38
N LEU A 125 -16.23 -15.68 4.85
CA LEU A 125 -15.96 -16.92 4.13
C LEU A 125 -15.25 -16.70 2.79
N LEU A 126 -15.38 -15.52 2.17
CA LEU A 126 -14.67 -15.19 0.93
C LEU A 126 -13.21 -14.79 1.17
N GLN A 127 -12.86 -14.46 2.41
CA GLN A 127 -11.51 -14.07 2.83
C GLN A 127 -10.71 -15.26 3.38
N PHE A 128 -11.36 -16.40 3.56
CA PHE A 128 -10.73 -17.61 4.07
C PHE A 128 -9.72 -18.17 3.07
N ASP A 129 -8.51 -18.50 3.52
CA ASP A 129 -7.53 -19.17 2.69
C ASP A 129 -7.96 -20.62 2.43
N VAL A 130 -8.29 -20.89 1.18
CA VAL A 130 -8.83 -22.17 0.77
C VAL A 130 -7.81 -23.31 0.86
N GLU A 131 -6.52 -22.97 0.88
CA GLU A 131 -5.42 -23.92 1.05
C GLU A 131 -5.42 -24.53 2.46
N ASP A 132 -5.89 -23.80 3.48
CA ASP A 132 -6.01 -24.29 4.87
C ASP A 132 -7.06 -25.41 5.01
N LEU A 133 -7.99 -25.55 4.05
CA LEU A 133 -8.95 -26.66 4.03
C LEU A 133 -8.29 -28.00 3.66
N GLU A 134 -7.13 -27.99 3.01
CA GLU A 134 -6.44 -29.20 2.56
C GLU A 134 -5.79 -29.96 3.73
N ASP A 135 -5.31 -29.24 4.75
CA ASP A 135 -4.68 -29.81 5.94
C ASP A 135 -5.65 -30.52 6.90
N CYS A 136 -6.94 -30.18 6.84
CA CYS A 136 -7.97 -30.75 7.72
C CYS A 136 -8.41 -32.18 7.35
N ALA A 137 -7.90 -32.77 6.26
CA ALA A 137 -8.43 -34.01 5.68
C ALA A 137 -7.57 -35.27 5.90
N ASN A 138 -6.39 -35.15 6.53
CA ASN A 138 -5.56 -36.32 6.85
C ASN A 138 -5.96 -37.03 8.16
N GLU A 139 -6.96 -36.53 8.89
CA GLU A 139 -7.53 -37.23 10.04
C GLU A 139 -8.74 -38.08 9.64
N SER A 140 -8.48 -39.35 9.35
CA SER A 140 -9.51 -40.39 9.36
C SER A 140 -10.03 -40.57 10.80
N PRO A 141 -11.35 -40.58 11.07
CA PRO A 141 -11.85 -40.81 12.41
C PRO A 141 -11.82 -42.31 12.70
N SER A 142 -10.70 -42.82 13.20
CA SER A 142 -10.66 -44.10 13.88
C SER A 142 -10.18 -43.94 15.32
N ALA A 143 -11.11 -44.25 16.23
CA ALA A 143 -10.93 -44.64 17.62
C ALA A 143 -10.48 -43.57 18.65
N GLY A 144 -11.42 -43.25 19.54
CA GLY A 144 -11.18 -42.64 20.85
C GLY A 144 -11.06 -41.13 20.81
N GLU A 145 -11.76 -40.43 21.70
CA GLU A 145 -11.33 -39.07 22.06
C GLU A 145 -9.85 -39.16 22.46
N PRO A 146 -8.95 -38.38 21.82
CA PRO A 146 -7.54 -38.41 22.16
C PRO A 146 -7.42 -38.08 23.65
N SER A 147 -6.63 -38.90 24.35
CA SER A 147 -6.35 -38.68 25.76
C SER A 147 -5.95 -37.23 25.99
N MET A 148 -6.29 -36.64 27.14
CA MET A 148 -5.82 -35.29 27.52
C MET A 148 -4.31 -35.13 27.27
N PHE A 149 -3.55 -36.21 27.43
CA PHE A 149 -2.12 -36.26 27.12
C PHE A 149 -1.79 -36.13 25.63
N GLU A 150 -2.55 -36.78 24.74
CA GLU A 150 -2.35 -36.69 23.29
C GLU A 150 -2.76 -35.32 22.74
N ARG A 151 -3.84 -34.72 23.29
CA ARG A 151 -4.24 -33.34 22.99
C ARG A 151 -3.17 -32.34 23.41
N CYS A 152 -2.58 -32.53 24.60
CA CYS A 152 -1.49 -31.69 25.08
C CYS A 152 -0.27 -31.79 24.16
N ARG A 153 0.11 -33.00 23.75
CA ARG A 153 1.25 -33.23 22.84
C ARG A 153 1.03 -32.62 21.45
N LEU A 154 -0.18 -32.70 20.91
CA LEU A 154 -0.54 -32.07 19.63
C LEU A 154 -0.52 -30.54 19.75
N ALA A 155 -1.05 -29.99 20.83
CA ALA A 155 -1.00 -28.55 21.09
C ALA A 155 0.45 -28.06 21.27
N GLU A 156 1.29 -28.80 21.98
CA GLU A 156 2.71 -28.51 22.16
C GLU A 156 3.47 -28.56 20.83
N SER A 157 3.20 -29.55 19.98
CA SER A 157 3.79 -29.62 18.64
C SER A 157 3.38 -28.45 17.75
N ARG A 158 2.12 -27.99 17.83
CA ARG A 158 1.64 -26.82 17.08
C ARG A 158 2.24 -25.54 17.62
N ALA A 159 2.35 -25.39 18.95
CA ALA A 159 3.00 -24.26 19.58
C ALA A 159 4.49 -24.17 19.17
N GLN A 160 5.20 -25.30 19.17
CA GLN A 160 6.60 -25.34 18.71
C GLN A 160 6.74 -24.96 17.23
N ALA A 161 5.83 -25.45 16.36
CA ALA A 161 5.83 -25.09 14.96
C ALA A 161 5.56 -23.58 14.76
N ALA A 162 4.59 -23.03 15.49
CA ALA A 162 4.28 -21.62 15.48
C ALA A 162 5.44 -20.76 16.00
N GLU A 163 6.12 -21.18 17.07
CA GLU A 163 7.32 -20.53 17.60
C GLU A 163 8.47 -20.54 16.57
N THR A 164 8.70 -21.65 15.88
CA THR A 164 9.70 -21.71 14.81
C THR A 164 9.35 -20.80 13.65
N ASN A 165 8.08 -20.76 13.23
CA ASN A 165 7.63 -19.89 12.15
C ASN A 165 7.74 -18.41 12.53
N LEU A 166 7.37 -18.07 13.77
CA LEU A 166 7.53 -16.71 14.29
C LEU A 166 9.01 -16.33 14.36
N SER A 167 9.89 -17.23 14.81
CA SER A 167 11.34 -16.98 14.83
C SER A 167 11.89 -16.72 13.43
N LEU A 168 11.46 -17.49 12.43
CA LEU A 168 11.84 -17.28 11.03
C LEU A 168 11.30 -15.95 10.50
N ALA A 169 10.04 -15.62 10.78
CA ALA A 169 9.45 -14.34 10.38
C ALA A 169 10.17 -13.16 11.04
N LEU A 170 10.56 -13.27 12.32
CA LEU A 170 11.34 -12.25 13.02
C LEU A 170 12.75 -12.11 12.45
N GLU A 171 13.41 -13.22 12.10
CA GLU A 171 14.69 -13.18 11.39
C GLU A 171 14.57 -12.51 10.02
N ASP A 172 13.50 -12.80 9.29
CA ASP A 172 13.27 -12.21 7.97
C ASP A 172 12.88 -10.73 8.08
N LEU A 173 12.12 -10.32 9.10
CA LEU A 173 11.90 -8.92 9.44
C LEU A 173 13.20 -8.22 9.82
N HIS A 174 14.08 -8.88 10.59
CA HIS A 174 15.40 -8.33 10.90
C HIS A 174 16.30 -8.20 9.67
N LYS A 175 16.26 -9.16 8.74
CA LYS A 175 16.98 -9.08 7.46
C LYS A 175 16.40 -7.98 6.58
N MET A 176 15.07 -7.88 6.46
CA MET A 176 14.41 -6.81 5.72
C MET A 176 14.76 -5.44 6.32
N ARG A 177 14.73 -5.32 7.64
CA ARG A 177 15.16 -4.10 8.34
C ARG A 177 16.64 -3.81 8.13
N GLN A 178 17.52 -4.81 8.15
CA GLN A 178 18.94 -4.62 7.85
C GLN A 178 19.17 -4.24 6.40
N LEU A 179 18.44 -4.81 5.44
CA LEU A 179 18.51 -4.42 4.03
C LEU A 179 18.01 -2.99 3.85
N ALA A 180 16.89 -2.62 4.47
CA ALA A 180 16.39 -1.25 4.49
C ALA A 180 17.39 -0.30 5.17
N GLN A 181 18.00 -0.72 6.29
CA GLN A 181 19.03 0.07 6.98
C GLN A 181 20.32 0.17 6.19
N ASP A 182 20.79 -0.88 5.52
CA ASP A 182 21.99 -0.86 4.68
C ASP A 182 21.74 -0.06 3.39
N PHE A 183 20.50 -0.07 2.89
CA PHE A 183 20.03 0.82 1.83
C PHE A 183 20.06 2.29 2.29
N VAL A 184 19.69 2.55 3.55
CA VAL A 184 19.71 3.89 4.17
C VAL A 184 21.09 4.35 4.65
N MET A 185 21.97 3.44 5.11
CA MET A 185 23.23 3.74 5.81
C MET A 185 24.48 3.54 4.95
N ASN A 186 24.43 2.79 3.83
CA ASN A 186 25.48 2.86 2.80
C ASN A 186 25.40 4.15 1.97
N ALA A 187 24.40 5.00 2.23
CA ALA A 187 24.50 6.45 2.01
C ALA A 187 25.51 7.01 3.03
N ASP A 188 26.79 6.96 2.68
CA ASP A 188 27.92 7.33 3.54
C ASP A 188 27.75 8.81 4.01
N VAL A 189 27.23 9.00 5.23
CA VAL A 189 27.21 10.27 5.96
C VAL A 189 28.64 10.61 6.34
N ARG A 190 29.37 11.21 5.40
CA ARG A 190 30.61 11.93 5.69
C ARG A 190 30.35 13.41 5.62
N HIS A 191 29.69 13.95 6.65
CA HIS A 191 30.20 15.10 7.40
C HIS A 191 29.44 15.32 8.73
N SER A 192 30.22 15.15 9.81
CA SER A 192 30.07 15.64 11.19
C SER A 192 29.31 14.80 12.23
N PRO A 193 29.89 14.65 13.44
CA PRO A 193 29.41 13.75 14.48
C PRO A 193 28.55 14.51 15.51
N SER A 194 27.37 13.99 15.83
CA SER A 194 26.69 14.15 17.14
C SER A 194 25.19 13.92 16.96
N SER A 195 24.71 12.75 17.38
CA SER A 195 23.49 12.53 18.18
C SER A 195 22.89 11.17 17.84
N ALA A 196 23.28 10.16 18.62
CA ALA A 196 22.66 8.84 18.63
C ALA A 196 21.24 8.86 19.26
N GLY A 197 20.49 9.94 19.03
CA GLY A 197 19.16 10.18 19.60
C GLY A 197 18.15 10.80 18.62
N ALA A 198 18.52 11.00 17.34
CA ALA A 198 17.68 11.66 16.34
C ALA A 198 16.99 10.67 15.37
N ILE A 199 16.70 9.44 15.81
CA ILE A 199 15.94 8.46 14.99
C ILE A 199 14.44 8.53 15.31
N ALA A 200 14.03 9.20 16.40
CA ALA A 200 12.65 9.21 16.85
C ALA A 200 11.77 10.32 16.23
N ASP A 201 12.34 11.31 15.54
CA ASP A 201 11.62 12.49 15.02
C ASP A 201 11.84 12.74 13.52
N LEU A 202 12.23 11.73 12.74
CA LEU A 202 12.24 11.86 11.28
C LEU A 202 10.83 11.57 10.77
N ASP A 203 10.17 12.61 10.26
CA ASP A 203 8.93 12.54 9.50
C ASP A 203 9.05 11.42 8.44
N GLU A 204 8.10 10.48 8.41
CA GLU A 204 8.14 9.29 7.56
C GLU A 204 8.28 9.67 6.08
N ASP A 205 7.62 10.77 5.69
CA ASP A 205 7.74 11.43 4.39
C ASP A 205 9.18 11.88 4.08
N GLY A 206 9.86 12.46 5.06
CA GLY A 206 11.24 12.93 4.91
C GLY A 206 12.20 11.78 4.60
N VAL A 207 12.00 10.62 5.23
CA VAL A 207 12.78 9.41 4.97
C VAL A 207 12.51 8.90 3.56
N TYR A 208 11.24 8.80 3.16
CA TYR A 208 10.85 8.40 1.80
C TYR A 208 11.51 9.27 0.73
N PHE A 209 11.32 10.59 0.75
CA PHE A 209 11.87 11.47 -0.30
C PHE A 209 13.40 11.56 -0.26
N SER A 210 14.03 11.42 0.91
CA SER A 210 15.49 11.41 1.01
C SER A 210 16.10 10.21 0.27
N SER A 211 15.43 9.06 0.28
CA SER A 211 15.89 7.87 -0.43
C SER A 211 15.99 8.16 -1.93
N TYR A 212 14.96 8.76 -2.53
CA TYR A 212 14.93 9.17 -3.94
C TYR A 212 15.84 10.34 -4.29
N GLY A 213 16.60 10.91 -3.35
CA GLY A 213 17.64 11.91 -3.61
C GLY A 213 18.91 11.32 -4.22
N HIS A 214 19.12 10.00 -4.08
CA HIS A 214 20.34 9.34 -4.50
C HIS A 214 20.26 8.75 -5.91
N PHE A 215 21.34 8.90 -6.69
CA PHE A 215 21.43 8.44 -8.08
C PHE A 215 21.27 6.91 -8.25
N GLY A 216 21.57 6.11 -7.22
CA GLY A 216 21.53 4.65 -7.30
C GLY A 216 20.14 4.10 -7.63
N ILE A 217 19.11 4.63 -6.98
CA ILE A 217 17.72 4.20 -7.20
C ILE A 217 17.25 4.60 -8.61
N HIS A 218 17.61 5.81 -9.06
CA HIS A 218 17.31 6.25 -10.42
C HIS A 218 18.03 5.41 -11.49
N GLU A 219 19.25 4.96 -11.22
CA GLU A 219 19.97 4.05 -12.13
C GLU A 219 19.26 2.69 -12.25
N GLU A 220 18.80 2.12 -11.14
CA GLU A 220 18.02 0.87 -11.13
C GLU A 220 16.71 1.04 -11.90
N MET A 221 15.95 2.09 -11.59
CA MET A 221 14.70 2.42 -12.28
C MET A 221 14.90 2.61 -13.79
N LEU A 222 15.97 3.30 -14.21
CA LEU A 222 16.25 3.54 -15.63
C LEU A 222 16.80 2.31 -16.36
N LYS A 223 17.45 1.37 -15.65
CA LYS A 223 17.90 0.09 -16.21
C LYS A 223 16.77 -0.91 -16.40
N ASP A 224 15.66 -0.75 -15.69
CA ASP A 224 14.44 -1.50 -16.00
C ASP A 224 13.88 -1.07 -17.37
N THR A 225 14.22 -1.87 -18.38
CA THR A 225 13.77 -1.65 -19.75
C THR A 225 12.29 -1.89 -19.90
N VAL A 226 11.70 -2.85 -19.20
CA VAL A 226 10.27 -3.14 -19.33
C VAL A 226 9.47 -1.97 -18.82
N ARG A 227 9.80 -1.45 -17.62
CA ARG A 227 9.20 -0.26 -17.04
C ARG A 227 9.37 0.95 -17.97
N THR A 228 10.61 1.30 -18.29
CA THR A 228 10.93 2.56 -18.99
C THR A 228 10.46 2.56 -20.45
N GLU A 229 10.61 1.44 -21.16
CA GLU A 229 10.19 1.35 -22.56
C GLU A 229 8.68 1.27 -22.72
N SER A 230 7.94 0.70 -21.76
CA SER A 230 6.47 0.67 -21.82
C SER A 230 5.89 2.08 -21.85
N TYR A 231 6.37 2.99 -20.98
CA TYR A 231 5.97 4.40 -21.00
C TYR A 231 6.41 5.10 -22.29
N ARG A 232 7.66 4.92 -22.71
CA ARG A 232 8.20 5.52 -23.95
C ARG A 232 7.36 5.12 -25.16
N ASP A 233 7.13 3.82 -25.30
CA ASP A 233 6.47 3.23 -26.46
C ASP A 233 5.01 3.65 -26.51
N PHE A 234 4.31 3.70 -25.37
CA PHE A 234 2.96 4.26 -25.30
C PHE A 234 2.92 5.70 -25.84
N MET A 235 3.81 6.59 -25.35
CA MET A 235 3.84 7.99 -25.76
C MET A 235 4.19 8.15 -27.25
N TYR A 236 5.21 7.42 -27.72
CA TYR A 236 5.71 7.54 -29.09
C TYR A 236 4.80 6.88 -30.14
N GLN A 237 4.06 5.85 -29.76
CA GLN A 237 3.07 5.22 -30.63
C GLN A 237 1.75 5.99 -30.66
N ASN A 238 1.49 6.82 -29.64
CA ASN A 238 0.27 7.62 -29.53
C ASN A 238 0.52 9.15 -29.50
N PRO A 239 1.31 9.72 -30.44
CA PRO A 239 1.64 11.14 -30.41
C PRO A 239 0.40 12.03 -30.59
N HIS A 240 -0.67 11.51 -31.19
CA HIS A 240 -1.94 12.23 -31.35
C HIS A 240 -2.64 12.53 -30.02
N ILE A 241 -2.33 11.80 -28.94
CA ILE A 241 -2.84 12.06 -27.59
C ILE A 241 -2.09 13.25 -26.97
N PHE A 242 -0.76 13.29 -27.13
CA PHE A 242 0.12 14.26 -26.48
C PHE A 242 0.28 15.56 -27.26
N LYS A 243 0.11 15.52 -28.59
CA LYS A 243 0.39 16.66 -29.45
C LYS A 243 -0.43 17.88 -29.05
N ASP A 244 0.26 19.00 -28.88
CA ASP A 244 -0.30 20.30 -28.52
C ASP A 244 -1.00 20.34 -27.13
N LYS A 245 -0.81 19.30 -26.29
CA LYS A 245 -1.37 19.19 -24.95
C LYS A 245 -0.44 19.67 -23.84
N THR A 246 -1.03 20.05 -22.70
CA THR A 246 -0.31 20.30 -21.45
C THR A 246 -0.33 19.04 -20.58
N VAL A 247 0.85 18.59 -20.16
CA VAL A 247 1.06 17.33 -19.42
C VAL A 247 1.62 17.62 -18.02
N LEU A 248 1.11 16.94 -17.00
CA LEU A 248 1.67 16.90 -15.65
C LEU A 248 2.35 15.55 -15.42
N ASP A 249 3.61 15.57 -14.97
CA ASP A 249 4.40 14.40 -14.58
C ASP A 249 4.57 14.39 -13.05
N VAL A 250 3.81 13.53 -12.36
CA VAL A 250 3.77 13.44 -10.89
C VAL A 250 4.83 12.45 -10.42
N GLY A 251 5.80 12.92 -9.61
CA GLY A 251 6.96 12.13 -9.22
C GLY A 251 7.97 12.01 -10.36
N CYS A 252 8.32 13.14 -10.99
CA CYS A 252 9.06 13.11 -12.25
C CYS A 252 10.49 12.55 -12.14
N GLY A 253 11.06 12.48 -10.94
CA GLY A 253 12.41 11.98 -10.68
C GLY A 253 13.45 12.70 -11.54
N THR A 254 14.15 11.92 -12.38
CA THR A 254 15.15 12.44 -13.34
C THR A 254 14.55 13.15 -14.57
N GLY A 255 13.21 13.22 -14.68
CA GLY A 255 12.50 13.87 -15.78
C GLY A 255 12.39 13.03 -17.05
N ILE A 256 12.65 11.72 -16.99
CA ILE A 256 12.67 10.86 -18.17
C ILE A 256 11.30 10.77 -18.86
N LEU A 257 10.21 10.62 -18.10
CA LEU A 257 8.86 10.57 -18.64
C LEU A 257 8.43 11.93 -19.19
N SER A 258 8.75 13.01 -18.48
CA SER A 258 8.59 14.37 -18.97
C SER A 258 9.25 14.60 -20.34
N MET A 259 10.47 14.10 -20.53
CA MET A 259 11.18 14.21 -21.81
C MET A 259 10.55 13.35 -22.91
N PHE A 260 10.01 12.17 -22.59
CA PHE A 260 9.25 11.38 -23.56
C PHE A 260 7.97 12.08 -24.00
N ALA A 261 7.21 12.67 -23.08
CA ALA A 261 6.01 13.44 -23.40
C ALA A 261 6.32 14.65 -24.29
N ALA A 262 7.40 15.38 -23.98
CA ALA A 262 7.88 16.49 -24.81
C ALA A 262 8.25 16.02 -26.23
N LYS A 263 8.98 14.90 -26.36
CA LYS A 263 9.34 14.32 -27.66
C LYS A 263 8.14 13.75 -28.42
N ALA A 264 7.08 13.34 -27.74
CA ALA A 264 5.81 12.93 -28.34
C ALA A 264 4.97 14.12 -28.87
N GLY A 265 5.39 15.35 -28.60
CA GLY A 265 4.78 16.57 -29.15
C GLY A 265 3.95 17.38 -28.15
N ALA A 266 4.07 17.10 -26.84
CA ALA A 266 3.44 17.93 -25.82
C ALA A 266 3.82 19.41 -25.97
N LYS A 267 2.84 20.30 -25.86
CA LYS A 267 3.04 21.75 -25.90
C LYS A 267 3.81 22.23 -24.69
N LYS A 268 3.50 21.66 -23.53
CA LYS A 268 4.14 21.97 -22.25
C LYS A 268 4.09 20.74 -21.37
N VAL A 269 5.18 20.47 -20.67
CA VAL A 269 5.23 19.43 -19.64
C VAL A 269 5.65 20.08 -18.32
N ILE A 270 4.94 19.77 -17.25
CA ILE A 270 5.25 20.22 -15.90
C ILE A 270 5.57 18.99 -15.07
N GLY A 271 6.84 18.85 -14.66
CA GLY A 271 7.26 17.77 -13.77
C GLY A 271 7.29 18.25 -12.32
N VAL A 272 6.73 17.48 -11.40
CA VAL A 272 6.73 17.78 -9.96
C VAL A 272 7.45 16.66 -9.23
N ASP A 273 8.41 17.02 -8.39
CA ASP A 273 9.08 16.08 -7.51
C ASP A 273 9.58 16.77 -6.24
N GLN A 274 9.39 16.14 -5.09
CA GLN A 274 9.82 16.68 -3.79
C GLN A 274 11.32 16.46 -3.54
N SER A 275 11.90 15.39 -4.10
CA SER A 275 13.30 15.02 -3.91
C SER A 275 14.27 16.05 -4.49
N ASP A 276 15.50 16.07 -3.98
CA ASP A 276 16.59 16.90 -4.52
C ASP A 276 17.05 16.46 -5.91
N ILE A 277 16.67 15.26 -6.38
CA ILE A 277 16.96 14.79 -7.74
C ILE A 277 16.48 15.74 -8.84
N ILE A 278 15.45 16.54 -8.52
CA ILE A 278 14.86 17.48 -9.47
C ILE A 278 15.86 18.52 -9.99
N TYR A 279 16.88 18.88 -9.19
CA TYR A 279 17.92 19.80 -9.65
C TYR A 279 18.78 19.18 -10.74
N GLN A 280 19.11 17.89 -10.63
CA GLN A 280 19.77 17.14 -11.69
C GLN A 280 18.84 16.96 -12.90
N ALA A 281 17.55 16.72 -12.67
CA ALA A 281 16.57 16.62 -13.74
C ALA A 281 16.49 17.92 -14.56
N MET A 282 16.60 19.10 -13.93
CA MET A 282 16.66 20.39 -14.63
C MET A 282 17.86 20.47 -15.56
N ASP A 283 19.02 20.00 -15.13
CA ASP A 283 20.23 19.98 -15.96
C ASP A 283 20.12 18.94 -17.08
N ILE A 284 19.54 17.77 -16.82
CA ILE A 284 19.28 16.73 -17.83
C ILE A 284 18.35 17.29 -18.94
N VAL A 285 17.26 17.95 -18.56
CA VAL A 285 16.32 18.58 -19.49
C VAL A 285 17.02 19.63 -20.37
N ARG A 286 17.83 20.52 -19.77
CA ARG A 286 18.62 21.53 -20.51
C ARG A 286 19.64 20.91 -21.45
N LEU A 287 20.36 19.88 -21.01
CA LEU A 287 21.35 19.18 -21.86
C LEU A 287 20.70 18.50 -23.06
N ASN A 288 19.40 18.17 -22.98
CA ASN A 288 18.62 17.62 -24.09
C ASN A 288 17.91 18.68 -24.94
N GLY A 289 18.05 19.98 -24.62
CA GLY A 289 17.42 21.08 -25.36
C GLY A 289 15.89 21.10 -25.24
N LEU A 290 15.37 20.68 -24.09
CA LEU A 290 13.93 20.55 -23.82
C LEU A 290 13.40 21.56 -22.79
N GLU A 291 14.23 22.50 -22.33
CA GLU A 291 13.92 23.47 -21.28
C GLU A 291 12.77 24.45 -21.61
N ASP A 292 12.51 24.68 -22.89
CA ASP A 292 11.38 25.52 -23.33
C ASP A 292 10.04 24.78 -23.14
N THR A 293 10.04 23.46 -23.35
CA THR A 293 8.84 22.62 -23.28
C THR A 293 8.61 22.04 -21.89
N VAL A 294 9.66 21.59 -21.21
CA VAL A 294 9.60 20.93 -19.90
C VAL A 294 9.98 21.91 -18.80
N SER A 295 9.12 22.05 -17.79
CA SER A 295 9.38 22.86 -16.59
C SER A 295 9.22 22.00 -15.34
N LEU A 296 10.21 22.07 -14.46
CA LEU A 296 10.26 21.23 -13.26
C LEU A 296 10.02 22.08 -12.01
N VAL A 297 9.21 21.58 -11.08
CA VAL A 297 8.80 22.26 -9.84
C VAL A 297 9.16 21.37 -8.66
N LYS A 298 10.00 21.88 -7.76
CA LYS A 298 10.36 21.17 -6.53
C LYS A 298 9.23 21.32 -5.51
N GLY A 299 8.70 20.20 -5.04
CA GLY A 299 7.65 20.18 -4.02
C GLY A 299 6.77 18.94 -4.09
N ARG A 300 5.90 18.79 -3.09
CA ARG A 300 4.79 17.82 -3.10
C ARG A 300 3.68 18.31 -4.02
N VAL A 301 3.05 17.43 -4.79
CA VAL A 301 2.02 17.83 -5.79
C VAL A 301 0.78 18.43 -5.11
N GLU A 302 0.56 18.06 -3.86
CA GLU A 302 -0.48 18.53 -2.95
C GLU A 302 -0.26 20.02 -2.60
N ASP A 303 0.99 20.41 -2.35
CA ASP A 303 1.36 21.71 -1.79
C ASP A 303 1.75 22.75 -2.85
N VAL A 304 2.23 22.30 -4.02
CA VAL A 304 2.67 23.22 -5.07
C VAL A 304 1.47 23.80 -5.81
N ASP A 305 1.58 25.08 -6.18
CA ASP A 305 0.69 25.74 -7.12
C ASP A 305 1.32 25.68 -8.52
N LEU A 306 0.65 24.98 -9.44
CA LEU A 306 1.10 24.89 -10.81
C LEU A 306 0.84 26.21 -11.56
N PRO A 307 1.68 26.58 -12.54
CA PRO A 307 1.48 27.79 -13.36
C PRO A 307 0.31 27.66 -14.35
N VAL A 308 -0.55 26.65 -14.18
CA VAL A 308 -1.72 26.34 -14.99
C VAL A 308 -2.86 25.92 -14.06
N GLU A 309 -4.09 26.27 -14.42
CA GLU A 309 -5.28 25.87 -13.66
C GLU A 309 -5.57 24.38 -13.85
N LYS A 310 -5.47 23.90 -15.09
CA LYS A 310 -5.71 22.51 -15.47
C LYS A 310 -4.73 22.01 -16.53
N VAL A 311 -4.54 20.69 -16.56
CA VAL A 311 -3.76 19.95 -17.54
C VAL A 311 -4.65 18.99 -18.34
N ASP A 312 -4.20 18.63 -19.54
CA ASP A 312 -4.90 17.69 -20.40
C ASP A 312 -4.58 16.24 -20.04
N ILE A 313 -3.38 15.97 -19.52
CA ILE A 313 -2.86 14.62 -19.30
C ILE A 313 -2.08 14.59 -17.99
N ILE A 314 -2.28 13.55 -17.18
CA ILE A 314 -1.36 13.18 -16.10
C ILE A 314 -0.59 11.92 -16.49
N ILE A 315 0.73 11.97 -16.37
CA ILE A 315 1.62 10.81 -16.40
C ILE A 315 2.27 10.68 -15.02
N SER A 316 2.46 9.45 -14.57
CA SER A 316 3.16 9.18 -13.31
C SER A 316 3.58 7.72 -13.29
N GLU A 317 4.76 7.48 -12.75
CA GLU A 317 5.18 6.15 -12.33
C GLU A 317 5.06 6.10 -10.80
N TRP A 318 3.93 5.58 -10.33
CA TRP A 318 3.51 5.63 -8.93
C TRP A 318 3.48 4.26 -8.26
N MET A 319 3.73 3.19 -9.02
CA MET A 319 3.50 1.82 -8.57
C MET A 319 4.68 1.34 -7.74
N GLY A 320 4.43 1.04 -6.47
CA GLY A 320 5.45 0.44 -5.61
C GLY A 320 5.35 -1.08 -5.54
N TYR A 321 6.00 -1.68 -4.54
CA TYR A 321 6.00 -3.15 -4.39
C TYR A 321 4.58 -3.66 -4.14
N PHE A 322 4.25 -4.81 -4.74
CA PHE A 322 2.88 -5.35 -4.70
C PHE A 322 1.81 -4.29 -5.02
N LEU A 323 2.14 -3.40 -5.96
CA LEU A 323 1.36 -2.24 -6.42
C LEU A 323 1.20 -1.10 -5.42
N LEU A 324 0.81 -1.39 -4.17
CA LEU A 324 0.38 -0.39 -3.20
C LEU A 324 1.42 -0.04 -2.13
N PHE A 325 2.40 -0.90 -1.87
CA PHE A 325 3.44 -0.62 -0.88
C PHE A 325 4.39 0.45 -1.44
N GLU A 326 4.68 1.51 -0.68
CA GLU A 326 5.49 2.67 -1.13
C GLU A 326 4.94 3.36 -2.40
N SER A 327 3.63 3.24 -2.64
CA SER A 327 2.99 3.82 -3.82
C SER A 327 2.69 5.31 -3.67
N MET A 328 2.72 6.03 -4.79
CA MET A 328 2.35 7.44 -4.88
C MET A 328 0.90 7.61 -5.38
N LEU A 329 0.05 6.58 -5.24
CA LEU A 329 -1.30 6.56 -5.79
C LEU A 329 -2.16 7.72 -5.24
N ASP A 330 -2.06 8.01 -3.95
CA ASP A 330 -2.80 9.09 -3.30
C ASP A 330 -2.44 10.46 -3.88
N SER A 331 -1.15 10.71 -4.12
CA SER A 331 -0.68 11.93 -4.77
C SER A 331 -1.16 12.04 -6.22
N VAL A 332 -1.23 10.93 -6.96
CA VAL A 332 -1.80 10.91 -8.32
C VAL A 332 -3.30 11.23 -8.29
N ILE A 333 -4.04 10.71 -7.31
CA ILE A 333 -5.46 11.02 -7.11
C ILE A 333 -5.64 12.50 -6.76
N CYS A 334 -4.82 13.04 -5.86
CA CYS A 334 -4.84 14.47 -5.52
C CYS A 334 -4.57 15.34 -6.76
N ALA A 335 -3.55 14.99 -7.54
CA ALA A 335 -3.20 15.69 -8.77
C ALA A 335 -4.33 15.64 -9.81
N ARG A 336 -5.00 14.49 -9.95
CA ARG A 336 -6.18 14.33 -10.82
C ARG A 336 -7.29 15.28 -10.41
N ASP A 337 -7.69 15.25 -9.15
CA ASP A 337 -8.83 16.03 -8.66
C ASP A 337 -8.55 17.53 -8.71
N LYS A 338 -7.31 17.94 -8.40
CA LYS A 338 -6.88 19.34 -8.42
C LYS A 338 -6.66 19.84 -9.85
N TYR A 339 -5.92 19.10 -10.68
CA TYR A 339 -5.33 19.63 -11.91
C TYR A 339 -5.81 18.99 -13.22
N LEU A 340 -6.47 17.83 -13.23
CA LEU A 340 -6.92 17.24 -14.51
C LEU A 340 -8.22 17.90 -15.02
N ASN A 341 -8.29 18.13 -16.34
CA ASN A 341 -9.53 18.49 -17.02
C ASN A 341 -10.56 17.35 -16.93
N GLU A 342 -11.87 17.67 -17.04
CA GLU A 342 -12.94 16.65 -17.00
C GLU A 342 -12.79 15.58 -18.09
N ASP A 343 -12.35 15.99 -19.29
CA ASP A 343 -12.06 15.09 -20.42
C ASP A 343 -10.56 14.72 -20.51
N GLY A 344 -9.81 14.93 -19.42
CA GLY A 344 -8.37 14.66 -19.36
C GLY A 344 -8.04 13.17 -19.30
N ALA A 345 -6.82 12.84 -19.73
CA ALA A 345 -6.32 11.47 -19.78
C ALA A 345 -5.38 11.13 -18.62
#